data_AF-A0A7V0WBP6-F1
#
_entry.id   AF-A0A7V0WBP6-F1
#
_cell.length_a   1.000
_cell.length_b   1.000
_cell.length_c   1.000
_cell.angle_alpha   90.00
_cell.angle_beta   90.00
_cell.angle_gamma   90.00
#
_symmetry.space_group_name_H-M   'P 1'
#
loop_
_entity.id
_entity.type
_entity.pdbx_description
1 polymer ?
#
loop_
_entity_poly.entity_id
_entity_poly.type
_entity_poly.pdbx_seq_one_letter_code
_entity_poly.pdbx_strand_id
1 'polypeptide(L)'
;MNGFKTIGLMITLTVMLVAIGGLLGGRTGMTFALIIAFGLNFFSYWFSDRIVLRMYKAKQVSEAEKPELYSIVRRLAQRAGLPM
;
A
#
# COMPACT_ATOMS: atom_id res chain seq x y z
N MET A 1 -3.41 -4.75 18.51
CA MET A 1 -4.82 -5.07 18.22
C MET A 1 -5.47 -3.90 17.47
N ASN A 2 -4.97 -3.60 16.25
CA ASN A 2 -5.39 -2.42 15.47
C ASN A 2 -6.29 -2.78 14.28
N GLY A 3 -6.54 -4.07 14.03
CA GLY A 3 -7.31 -4.54 12.88
C GLY A 3 -8.71 -3.92 12.79
N PHE A 4 -9.42 -3.80 13.92
CA PHE A 4 -10.74 -3.16 13.94
C PHE A 4 -10.72 -1.70 13.52
N LYS A 5 -9.73 -0.92 13.97
CA LYS A 5 -9.58 0.48 13.58
C LYS A 5 -9.25 0.60 12.09
N THR A 6 -8.37 -0.26 11.59
CA THR A 6 -7.99 -0.29 10.17
C THR A 6 -9.18 -0.67 9.30
N ILE A 7 -9.93 -1.72 9.66
CA ILE A 7 -11.13 -2.14 8.93
C ILE A 7 -12.19 -1.04 8.93
N GLY A 8 -12.45 -0.42 10.09
CA GLY A 8 -13.39 0.69 10.19
C GLY A 8 -13.00 1.88 9.32
N LEU A 9 -11.72 2.25 9.32
CA LEU A 9 -11.19 3.32 8.47
C LEU A 9 -11.38 2.99 6.98
N MET A 10 -11.02 1.78 6.56
CA MET A 10 -11.12 1.34 5.16
C MET A 10 -12.56 1.32 4.66
N ILE A 11 -13.49 0.84 5.49
CA ILE A 11 -14.93 0.87 5.19
C ILE A 11 -15.40 2.32 5.06
N THR A 12 -15.05 3.18 6.01
CA THR A 12 -15.45 4.59 6.02
C THR A 12 -14.97 5.33 4.76
N LEU A 13 -13.70 5.17 4.41
CA LEU A 13 -13.11 5.77 3.21
C LEU A 13 -13.76 5.26 1.92
N THR A 14 -14.07 3.96 1.86
CA THR A 14 -14.73 3.36 0.70
C THR A 14 -16.16 3.90 0.54
N VAL A 15 -16.93 3.96 1.62
CA VAL A 15 -18.29 4.52 1.62
C VAL A 15 -18.27 6.00 1.23
N MET A 16 -17.32 6.78 1.76
CA MET A 16 -17.15 8.19 1.41
C MET A 16 -16.89 8.37 -0.09
N LEU A 17 -16.01 7.56 -0.67
CA LEU A 17 -15.69 7.63 -2.09
C LEU A 17 -16.88 7.25 -2.98
N VAL A 18 -17.65 6.23 -2.59
CA VAL A 18 -18.88 5.84 -3.30
C VAL A 18 -19.96 6.93 -3.17
N ALA A 19 -20.11 7.54 -1.99
CA ALA A 19 -21.06 8.64 -1.77
C ALA A 19 -20.72 9.86 -2.65
N ILE A 20 -19.44 10.22 -2.76
CA ILE A 20 -18.97 11.28 -3.66
C ILE A 20 -19.28 10.92 -5.12
N GLY A 21 -19.04 9.67 -5.53
CA GLY A 21 -19.43 9.18 -6.86
C GLY A 21 -20.93 9.31 -7.12
N GLY A 22 -21.76 9.05 -6.10
CA GLY A 22 -23.20 9.24 -6.16
C GLY A 22 -23.65 10.68 -6.32
N LEU A 23 -22.99 11.63 -5.66
CA LEU A 23 -23.29 13.06 -5.81
C LEU A 23 -22.94 13.57 -7.21
N LEU A 24 -21.89 13.03 -7.83
CA LEU A 24 -21.43 13.49 -9.15
C LEU A 24 -22.19 12.86 -10.32
N GLY A 25 -22.68 11.62 -10.19
CA GLY A 25 -23.23 10.85 -11.31
C GLY A 25 -24.35 9.88 -10.94
N GLY A 26 -24.99 10.06 -9.78
CA GLY A 26 -26.04 9.18 -9.29
C GLY A 26 -25.59 7.72 -9.16
N ARG A 27 -26.48 6.77 -9.46
CA ARG A 27 -26.21 5.33 -9.32
C ARG A 27 -25.08 4.83 -10.23
N THR A 28 -24.93 5.42 -11.41
CA THR A 28 -23.84 5.10 -12.34
C THR A 28 -22.50 5.58 -11.78
N GLY A 29 -22.46 6.79 -11.23
CA GLY A 29 -21.26 7.33 -10.56
C GLY A 29 -20.83 6.53 -9.34
N MET A 30 -21.78 6.04 -8.53
CA MET A 30 -21.48 5.13 -7.40
C MET A 30 -20.82 3.83 -7.87
N THR A 31 -21.37 3.20 -8.92
CA THR A 31 -20.84 1.94 -9.46
C THR A 31 -19.44 2.13 -10.04
N PHE A 32 -19.23 3.21 -10.79
CA PHE A 32 -17.91 3.56 -11.31
C PHE A 32 -16.90 3.83 -10.20
N ALA A 33 -17.28 4.62 -9.19
CA ALA A 33 -16.43 4.91 -8.05
C ALA A 33 -16.04 3.64 -7.29
N LEU A 34 -16.96 2.68 -7.12
CA LEU A 34 -16.68 1.41 -6.48
C LEU A 34 -15.71 0.54 -7.29
N ILE A 35 -15.86 0.48 -8.62
CA ILE A 35 -14.91 -0.22 -9.51
C ILE A 35 -13.52 0.41 -9.40
N ILE A 36 -13.44 1.74 -9.42
CA ILE A 36 -12.18 2.48 -9.26
C ILE A 36 -11.57 2.19 -7.88
N ALA A 37 -12.36 2.21 -6.81
CA ALA A 37 -11.90 1.93 -5.45
C ALA A 37 -11.26 0.53 -5.37
N PHE A 38 -11.90 -0.46 -5.97
CA PHE A 38 -11.40 -1.82 -6.01
C PHE A 38 -10.12 -1.91 -6.83
N GLY A 39 -10.09 -1.29 -8.02
CA GLY A 39 -8.90 -1.21 -8.87
C GLY A 39 -7.72 -0.54 -8.16
N LEU A 40 -7.95 0.55 -7.44
CA LEU A 40 -6.94 1.23 -6.64
C LEU A 40 -6.44 0.34 -5.50
N ASN A 41 -7.31 -0.33 -4.75
CA ASN A 41 -6.89 -1.23 -3.67
C ASN A 41 -6.03 -2.38 -4.22
N PHE A 42 -6.44 -2.98 -5.33
CA PHE A 42 -5.70 -4.04 -5.99
C PHE A 42 -4.33 -3.53 -6.48
N PHE A 43 -4.31 -2.41 -7.18
CA PHE A 43 -3.06 -1.80 -7.67
C PHE A 43 -2.14 -1.42 -6.50
N SER A 44 -2.67 -0.85 -5.43
CA SER A 44 -1.91 -0.52 -4.23
C SER A 44 -1.34 -1.77 -3.55
N TYR A 45 -2.04 -2.89 -3.51
CA TYR A 45 -1.49 -4.11 -2.89
C TYR A 45 -0.22 -4.60 -3.59
N TRP A 46 -0.18 -4.61 -4.93
CA TRP A 46 0.99 -5.09 -5.69
C TRP A 46 2.08 -4.05 -5.94
N PHE A 47 1.72 -2.78 -6.06
CA PHE A 47 2.66 -1.73 -6.47
C PHE A 47 2.97 -0.72 -5.35
N SER A 48 2.42 -0.89 -4.14
CA SER A 48 2.66 0.04 -3.02
C SER A 48 4.13 0.22 -2.71
N ASP A 49 4.93 -0.84 -2.77
CA ASP A 49 6.37 -0.82 -2.54
C ASP A 49 7.06 0.21 -3.45
N ARG A 50 6.79 0.16 -4.75
CA ARG A 50 7.39 1.07 -5.74
C ARG A 50 6.86 2.49 -5.61
N ILE A 51 5.57 2.64 -5.34
CA ILE A 51 4.93 3.95 -5.16
C ILE A 51 5.54 4.67 -3.96
N VAL A 52 5.61 3.98 -2.82
CA VAL A 52 6.17 4.52 -1.59
C VAL A 52 7.65 4.87 -1.77
N LEU A 53 8.46 3.99 -2.37
CA LEU A 53 9.87 4.28 -2.63
C LEU A 53 10.06 5.51 -3.51
N ARG A 54 9.24 5.68 -4.57
CA ARG A 54 9.27 6.87 -5.43
C ARG A 54 8.82 8.13 -4.70
N MET A 55 7.78 8.05 -3.87
CA MET A 55 7.29 9.19 -3.08
C MET A 55 8.37 9.70 -2.11
N TYR A 56 9.09 8.79 -1.44
CA TYR A 56 10.21 9.14 -0.57
C TYR A 56 11.51 9.45 -1.32
N LYS A 57 11.52 9.36 -2.66
CA LYS A 57 12.73 9.46 -3.49
C LYS A 57 13.85 8.56 -2.97
N ALA A 58 13.48 7.35 -2.56
CA ALA A 58 14.41 6.38 -1.98
C ALA A 58 15.54 6.07 -2.96
N LYS A 59 16.76 5.99 -2.42
CA LYS A 59 17.95 5.58 -3.15
C LYS A 59 18.36 4.19 -2.69
N GLN A 60 18.83 3.38 -3.64
CA GLN A 60 19.43 2.11 -3.30
C GLN A 60 20.71 2.37 -2.49
N VAL A 61 20.81 1.75 -1.33
CA VAL A 61 21.98 1.84 -0.46
C VAL A 61 22.87 0.63 -0.74
N SER A 62 24.19 0.81 -0.68
CA SER A 62 25.18 -0.26 -0.80
C SER A 62 25.68 -0.76 0.57
N GLU A 63 26.25 -1.96 0.61
CA GLU A 63 26.85 -2.53 1.84
C GLU A 63 27.98 -1.64 2.39
N ALA A 64 28.71 -0.95 1.51
CA ALA A 64 29.77 -0.03 1.89
C ALA A 64 29.23 1.25 2.58
N GLU A 65 28.07 1.75 2.16
CA GLU A 65 27.47 2.97 2.72
C GLU A 65 26.80 2.71 4.08
N LYS A 66 26.10 1.57 4.22
CA LYS A 66 25.38 1.20 5.45
C LYS A 66 25.56 -0.30 5.77
N PRO A 67 26.73 -0.71 6.26
CA PRO A 67 27.02 -2.13 6.57
C PRO A 67 26.10 -2.69 7.65
N GLU A 68 25.67 -1.86 8.61
CA GLU A 68 24.76 -2.29 9.67
C GLU A 68 23.39 -2.75 9.12
N LEU A 69 22.80 -1.99 8.18
CA LEU A 69 21.52 -2.34 7.56
C LEU A 69 21.62 -3.66 6.78
N TYR A 70 22.68 -3.81 5.98
CA TYR A 70 22.95 -5.06 5.26
C TYR A 70 23.15 -6.23 6.22
N SER A 71 23.83 -6.03 7.36
CA SER A 71 24.02 -7.08 8.37
C SER A 71 22.70 -7.52 9.00
N ILE A 72 21.78 -6.58 9.26
CA ILE A 72 20.45 -6.87 9.83
C ILE A 72 19.64 -7.70 8.84
N VAL A 73 19.57 -7.25 7.59
CA VAL A 73 18.83 -7.97 6.54
C VAL A 73 19.45 -9.35 6.29
N ARG A 74 20.79 -9.47 6.23
CA ARG A 74 21.50 -10.76 6.07
C ARG A 74 21.13 -11.76 7.16
N ARG A 75 21.10 -11.33 8.43
CA ARG A 75 20.70 -12.20 9.54
C ARG A 75 19.24 -12.64 9.44
N LEU A 76 18.33 -11.75 9.00
CA LEU A 76 16.92 -12.08 8.82
C LEU A 76 16.70 -13.04 7.65
N ALA A 77 17.32 -12.79 6.51
CA ALA A 77 17.27 -13.65 5.32
C ALA A 77 17.81 -15.06 5.64
N GLN A 78 18.96 -15.17 6.31
CA GLN A 78 19.52 -16.45 6.74
C GLN A 78 18.58 -17.22 7.66
N ARG A 79 17.96 -16.55 8.65
CA ARG A 79 16.98 -17.19 9.55
C ARG A 79 15.73 -17.67 8.81
N ALA A 80 15.34 -16.97 7.75
CA ALA A 80 14.19 -17.31 6.92
C ALA A 80 14.52 -18.31 5.79
N GLY A 81 15.78 -18.71 5.62
CA GLY A 81 16.23 -19.57 4.51
C GLY A 81 16.15 -18.88 3.14
N LEU A 82 16.23 -17.55 3.12
CA LEU A 82 16.14 -16.74 1.90
C LEU A 82 17.53 -16.31 1.40
N PRO A 83 17.73 -16.18 0.07
CA PRO A 83 18.95 -15.59 -0.50
C PRO A 83 19.05 -14.09 -0.20
N MET A 84 20.29 -13.57 -0.25
CA MET A 84 20.60 -12.13 -0.15
C MET A 84 20.65 -11.47 -1.52
#